data_AF-A0AAV7UPU1-F1
#
_entry.id   AF-A0AAV7UPU1-F1
#
_cell.length_a   1.000
_cell.length_b   1.000
_cell.length_c   1.000
_cell.angle_alpha   90.00
_cell.angle_beta   90.00
_cell.angle_gamma   90.00
#
_symmetry.space_group_name_H-M   'P 1'
#
loop_
_entity.id
_entity.type
_entity.pdbx_description
1 polymer ?
#
loop_
_entity_poly.entity_id
_entity_poly.type
_entity_poly.pdbx_seq_one_letter_code
_entity_poly.pdbx_strand_id
1 'polypeptide(L)'
;MADQTQGAIMDRIRQEISTVGRRLEGMDNTMASLTAETKSMRLDIAGYQSRVTGLEQRVATVETHITSSQDRDQELIYLCSKLIDLEDRSRRDNVRFLGFPENAEGTDIHSYLRETLPKLTGLTFGPSGVSKSAQTRPQAMGRSQSTPPNHNMPHVIHADPPTPAGGPYAWNI
;
A
#
# COMPACT_ATOMS: atom_id res chain seq x y z
N MET A 1 -48.74 89.10 -26.00
CA MET A 1 -48.39 88.32 -24.79
C MET A 1 -48.59 86.82 -25.00
N ALA A 2 -49.73 86.34 -25.52
CA ALA A 2 -49.97 84.90 -25.78
C ALA A 2 -48.94 84.22 -26.70
N ASP A 3 -48.47 84.91 -27.74
CA ASP A 3 -47.51 84.38 -28.73
C ASP A 3 -46.09 84.14 -28.14
N GLN A 4 -45.61 85.04 -27.27
CA GLN A 4 -44.36 84.85 -26.53
C GLN A 4 -44.42 83.66 -25.55
N THR A 5 -45.59 83.42 -24.95
CA THR A 5 -45.78 82.30 -24.01
C THR A 5 -45.76 80.95 -24.74
N GLN A 6 -46.35 80.88 -25.93
CA GLN A 6 -46.36 79.66 -26.74
C GLN A 6 -44.96 79.31 -27.27
N GLY A 7 -44.16 80.30 -27.67
CA GLY A 7 -42.76 80.11 -28.05
C GLY A 7 -41.90 79.52 -26.92
N ALA A 8 -42.03 80.07 -25.70
CA ALA A 8 -41.28 79.59 -24.53
C ALA A 8 -41.62 78.13 -24.16
N ILE A 9 -42.89 77.72 -24.29
CA ILE A 9 -43.32 76.34 -24.07
C ILE A 9 -42.69 75.40 -25.11
N MET A 10 -42.69 75.78 -26.39
CA MET A 10 -42.08 74.97 -27.45
C MET A 10 -40.58 74.78 -27.26
N ASP A 11 -39.86 75.83 -26.85
CA ASP A 11 -38.42 75.74 -26.57
C ASP A 11 -38.13 74.86 -25.36
N ARG A 12 -38.98 74.91 -24.33
CA ARG A 12 -38.88 74.00 -23.18
C ARG A 12 -39.07 72.54 -23.58
N ILE A 13 -40.09 72.25 -24.41
CA ILE A 13 -40.35 70.90 -24.93
C ILE A 13 -39.16 70.41 -25.76
N ARG A 14 -38.59 71.26 -26.63
CA ARG A 14 -37.37 70.92 -27.39
C ARG A 14 -36.21 70.54 -26.46
N GLN A 15 -35.97 71.33 -25.41
CA GLN A 15 -34.90 71.05 -24.45
C GLN A 15 -35.11 69.72 -23.71
N GLU A 16 -36.34 69.41 -23.32
CA GLU A 16 -36.69 68.16 -22.66
C GLU A 16 -36.52 66.96 -23.61
N ILE A 17 -36.98 67.07 -24.86
CA ILE A 17 -36.77 66.05 -25.90
C ILE A 17 -35.27 65.80 -26.11
N SER A 18 -34.46 66.85 -26.25
CA SER A 18 -33.00 66.71 -26.37
C SER A 18 -32.36 66.08 -25.13
N THR A 19 -32.91 66.32 -23.95
CA THR A 19 -32.42 65.72 -22.70
C THR A 19 -32.79 64.24 -22.61
N VAL A 20 -34.02 63.88 -23.01
CA VAL A 20 -34.45 62.48 -23.12
C VAL A 20 -33.62 61.73 -24.16
N GLY A 21 -33.36 62.33 -25.33
CA GLY A 21 -32.52 61.73 -26.37
C GLY A 21 -31.13 61.34 -25.87
N ARG A 22 -30.44 62.26 -25.18
CA ARG A 22 -29.12 61.98 -24.57
C ARG A 22 -29.16 60.87 -23.52
N ARG A 23 -30.26 60.78 -22.75
CA ARG A 23 -30.42 59.70 -21.76
C ARG A 23 -30.65 58.34 -22.45
N LEU A 24 -31.40 58.31 -23.55
CA LEU A 24 -31.60 57.09 -24.34
C LEU A 24 -30.29 56.61 -24.97
N GLU A 25 -29.50 57.51 -25.57
CA GLU A 25 -28.15 57.17 -26.07
C GLU A 25 -27.24 56.61 -24.96
N GLY A 26 -27.28 57.23 -23.78
CA GLY A 26 -26.57 56.72 -22.60
C GLY A 26 -27.01 55.31 -22.21
N MET A 27 -28.33 55.06 -22.18
CA MET A 27 -28.89 53.73 -21.90
C MET A 27 -28.47 52.71 -22.96
N ASP A 28 -28.51 53.05 -24.25
CA ASP A 28 -28.08 52.16 -25.34
C ASP A 28 -26.63 51.74 -25.18
N ASN A 29 -25.75 52.68 -24.83
CA ASN A 29 -24.34 52.39 -24.55
C ASN A 29 -24.17 51.43 -23.35
N THR A 30 -24.91 51.66 -22.26
CA THR A 30 -24.86 50.75 -21.09
C THR A 30 -25.39 49.36 -21.41
N MET A 31 -26.47 49.25 -22.19
CA MET A 31 -27.03 47.97 -22.61
C MET A 31 -26.07 47.20 -23.53
N ALA A 32 -25.38 47.90 -24.44
CA ALA A 32 -24.35 47.31 -25.28
C ALA A 32 -23.19 46.74 -24.44
N SER A 33 -22.72 47.49 -23.44
CA SER A 33 -21.67 47.05 -22.52
C SER A 33 -22.08 45.82 -21.71
N LEU A 34 -23.27 45.85 -21.08
CA LEU A 34 -23.80 44.73 -20.30
C LEU A 34 -23.99 43.46 -21.16
N THR A 35 -24.39 43.64 -22.42
CA THR A 35 -24.51 42.53 -23.38
C THR A 35 -23.15 41.90 -23.67
N ALA A 36 -22.10 42.72 -23.84
CA ALA A 36 -20.75 42.24 -24.08
C ALA A 36 -20.20 41.49 -22.85
N GLU A 37 -20.36 42.06 -21.66
CA GLU A 37 -19.93 41.44 -20.40
C GLU A 37 -20.66 40.11 -20.14
N THR A 38 -21.97 40.07 -20.39
CA THR A 38 -22.77 38.84 -20.28
C THR A 38 -22.29 37.75 -21.23
N LYS A 39 -21.87 38.11 -22.45
CA LYS A 39 -21.26 37.15 -23.39
C LYS A 39 -19.92 36.64 -22.88
N SER A 40 -19.08 37.52 -22.35
CA SER A 40 -17.79 37.12 -21.75
C SER A 40 -17.99 36.14 -20.59
N MET A 41 -18.88 36.48 -19.64
CA MET A 41 -19.18 35.61 -18.51
C MET A 41 -19.68 34.23 -18.95
N ARG A 42 -20.50 34.14 -20.01
CA ARG A 42 -20.95 32.85 -20.55
C ARG A 42 -19.80 32.01 -21.10
N LEU A 43 -18.82 32.63 -21.76
CA LEU A 43 -17.63 31.94 -22.24
C LEU A 43 -16.76 31.45 -21.09
N ASP A 44 -16.57 32.28 -20.06
CA ASP A 44 -15.81 31.91 -18.87
C ASP A 44 -16.46 30.73 -18.14
N ILE A 45 -17.79 30.76 -17.96
CA ILE A 45 -18.55 29.66 -17.35
C ILE A 45 -18.37 28.37 -18.15
N ALA A 46 -18.46 28.42 -19.48
CA ALA A 46 -18.23 27.24 -20.33
C ALA A 46 -16.79 26.71 -20.17
N GLY A 47 -15.81 27.60 -20.07
CA GLY A 47 -14.43 27.24 -19.80
C GLY A 47 -14.24 26.57 -18.43
N TYR A 48 -14.87 27.10 -17.38
CA TYR A 48 -14.84 26.50 -16.05
C TYR A 48 -15.52 25.13 -16.03
N GLN A 49 -16.66 24.96 -16.70
CA GLN A 49 -17.33 23.67 -16.83
C GLN A 49 -16.42 22.61 -17.45
N SER A 50 -15.75 22.94 -18.55
CA SER A 50 -14.79 22.03 -19.19
C SER A 50 -13.63 21.64 -18.25
N ARG A 51 -13.09 22.61 -17.50
CA ARG A 51 -12.03 22.36 -16.53
C ARG A 51 -12.48 21.48 -15.37
N VAL A 52 -13.69 21.71 -14.85
CA VAL A 52 -14.27 20.90 -13.77
C VAL A 52 -14.45 19.46 -14.23
N THR A 53 -15.05 19.24 -15.41
CA THR A 53 -15.20 17.88 -15.96
C THR A 53 -13.84 17.19 -16.14
N GLY A 54 -12.83 17.91 -16.62
CA GLY A 54 -11.47 17.35 -16.74
C GLY A 54 -10.83 17.00 -15.39
N LEU A 55 -11.10 17.78 -14.34
CA LEU A 55 -10.65 17.47 -12.98
C LEU A 55 -11.38 16.26 -12.40
N GLU A 56 -12.69 16.17 -12.58
CA GLU A 56 -13.50 15.03 -12.13
C GLU A 56 -12.99 13.71 -12.74
N GLN A 57 -12.69 13.70 -14.05
CA GLN A 57 -12.12 12.52 -14.72
C GLN A 57 -10.75 12.12 -14.16
N ARG A 58 -9.89 13.11 -13.87
CA ARG A 58 -8.58 12.87 -13.27
C ARG A 58 -8.69 12.33 -11.85
N VAL A 59 -9.62 12.86 -11.05
CA VAL A 59 -9.89 12.37 -9.69
C VAL A 59 -10.36 10.92 -9.74
N ALA A 60 -11.35 10.59 -10.59
CA ALA A 60 -11.82 9.22 -10.75
C ALA A 60 -10.68 8.26 -11.17
N THR A 61 -9.79 8.70 -12.06
CA THR A 61 -8.60 7.91 -12.44
C THR A 61 -7.67 7.69 -11.24
N VAL A 62 -7.37 8.73 -10.46
CA VAL A 62 -6.53 8.60 -9.26
C VAL A 62 -7.16 7.68 -8.22
N GLU A 63 -8.47 7.78 -7.99
CA GLU A 63 -9.20 6.91 -7.07
C GLU A 63 -9.07 5.43 -7.47
N THR A 64 -9.24 5.10 -8.75
CA THR A 64 -9.04 3.71 -9.23
C THR A 64 -7.61 3.20 -9.02
N HIS A 65 -6.60 4.05 -9.21
CA HIS A 65 -5.21 3.68 -8.94
C HIS A 65 -4.93 3.46 -7.45
N ILE A 66 -5.53 4.27 -6.57
CA ILE A 66 -5.40 4.11 -5.12
C ILE A 66 -5.99 2.77 -4.70
N THR A 67 -7.21 2.44 -5.12
CA THR A 67 -7.85 1.16 -4.79
C THR A 67 -7.02 -0.02 -5.27
N SER A 68 -6.54 0.02 -6.53
CA SER A 68 -5.65 -1.03 -7.05
C SER A 68 -4.36 -1.16 -6.24
N SER A 69 -3.84 -0.07 -5.68
CA SER A 69 -2.64 -0.11 -4.85
C SER A 69 -2.90 -0.75 -3.51
N GLN A 70 -4.02 -0.42 -2.88
CA GLN A 70 -4.44 -1.03 -1.63
C GLN A 70 -4.65 -2.54 -1.78
N ASP A 71 -5.25 -2.99 -2.89
CA ASP A 71 -5.42 -4.42 -3.18
C ASP A 71 -4.06 -5.14 -3.28
N ARG A 72 -3.09 -4.52 -3.98
CA ARG A 72 -1.72 -5.05 -4.11
C ARG A 72 -0.99 -5.10 -2.77
N ASP A 73 -1.12 -4.06 -1.94
CA ASP A 73 -0.51 -4.04 -0.61
C ASP A 73 -1.06 -5.16 0.28
N GLN A 74 -2.36 -5.44 0.16
CA GLN A 74 -3.01 -6.52 0.90
C GLN A 74 -2.57 -7.91 0.43
N GLU A 75 -2.39 -8.09 -0.88
CA GLU A 75 -1.78 -9.29 -1.44
C GLU A 75 -0.34 -9.49 -0.93
N LEU A 76 0.46 -8.42 -0.88
CA LEU A 76 1.82 -8.48 -0.35
C LEU A 76 1.85 -8.88 1.13
N ILE A 77 0.96 -8.32 1.96
CA ILE A 77 0.85 -8.70 3.38
C ILE A 77 0.51 -10.18 3.53
N TYR A 78 -0.44 -10.68 2.73
CA TYR A 78 -0.81 -12.09 2.72
C TYR A 78 0.36 -12.98 2.30
N LEU A 79 1.04 -12.64 1.20
CA LEU A 79 2.18 -13.40 0.69
C LEU A 79 3.35 -13.41 1.68
N CYS A 80 3.67 -12.28 2.31
CA CYS A 80 4.69 -12.18 3.35
C CYS A 80 4.35 -13.08 4.55
N SER A 81 3.10 -13.06 5.01
CA SER A 81 2.64 -13.92 6.11
C SER A 81 2.77 -15.40 5.76
N LYS A 82 2.41 -15.77 4.53
CA LYS A 82 2.55 -17.13 4.02
C LYS A 82 4.02 -17.55 3.91
N LEU A 83 4.90 -16.67 3.45
CA LEU A 83 6.34 -16.95 3.39
C LEU A 83 6.93 -17.18 4.78
N ILE A 84 6.53 -16.40 5.78
CA ILE A 84 6.95 -16.59 7.17
C ILE A 84 6.48 -17.96 7.68
N ASP A 85 5.21 -18.32 7.50
CA ASP A 85 4.70 -19.64 7.93
C ASP A 85 5.42 -20.80 7.22
N LEU A 86 5.71 -20.66 5.92
CA LEU A 86 6.47 -21.67 5.18
C LEU A 86 7.91 -21.79 5.68
N GLU A 87 8.58 -20.66 5.95
CA GLU A 87 9.95 -20.66 6.47
C GLU A 87 10.01 -21.26 7.87
N ASP A 88 9.07 -20.89 8.75
CA ASP A 88 8.97 -21.41 10.11
C ASP A 88 8.67 -22.92 10.10
N ARG A 89 7.80 -23.40 9.22
CA ARG A 89 7.55 -24.84 9.03
C ARG A 89 8.79 -25.56 8.51
N SER A 90 9.49 -24.97 7.54
CA SER A 90 10.71 -25.55 6.98
C SER A 90 11.84 -25.64 8.01
N ARG A 91 11.89 -24.72 8.99
CA ARG A 91 12.91 -24.66 10.04
C ARG A 91 12.44 -25.19 11.39
N ARG A 92 11.20 -25.63 11.53
CA ARG A 92 10.61 -26.09 12.81
C ARG A 92 11.46 -27.16 13.48
N ASP A 93 12.00 -28.04 12.66
CA ASP A 93 12.79 -29.19 13.08
C ASP A 93 14.29 -28.88 13.13
N ASN A 94 14.71 -27.65 12.81
CA ASN A 94 16.11 -27.23 12.84
C ASN A 94 16.48 -26.70 14.22
N VAL A 95 17.41 -27.40 14.87
CA VAL A 95 17.97 -26.97 16.15
C VAL A 95 19.34 -26.37 15.92
N ARG A 96 19.67 -25.24 16.58
CA ARG A 96 21.02 -24.68 16.58
C ARG A 96 21.72 -24.99 17.89
N PHE A 97 22.87 -25.65 17.79
CA PHE A 97 23.76 -25.85 18.93
C PHE A 97 24.78 -24.71 19.00
N LEU A 98 24.73 -23.94 20.09
CA LEU A 98 25.62 -22.80 20.36
C LEU A 98 26.56 -23.13 21.52
N GLY A 99 27.79 -22.62 21.50
CA GLY A 99 28.74 -22.72 22.63
C GLY A 99 29.47 -24.07 22.75
N PHE A 100 29.36 -24.95 21.75
CA PHE A 100 30.17 -26.16 21.71
C PHE A 100 31.63 -25.82 21.31
N PRO A 101 32.63 -26.38 22.02
CA PRO A 101 34.02 -26.21 21.63
C PRO A 101 34.29 -26.82 20.25
N GLU A 102 34.99 -26.09 19.39
CA GLU A 102 35.30 -26.56 18.04
C GLU A 102 36.10 -27.88 18.09
N ASN A 103 35.74 -28.83 17.23
CA ASN A 103 36.34 -30.16 17.09
C ASN A 103 36.16 -31.13 18.28
N ALA A 104 35.42 -30.74 19.33
CA ALA A 104 35.09 -31.66 20.44
C ALA A 104 34.26 -32.88 20.00
N GLU A 105 33.62 -32.75 18.84
CA GLU A 105 32.70 -33.69 18.22
C GLU A 105 33.46 -34.78 17.44
N GLY A 106 34.76 -34.58 17.18
CA GLY A 106 35.58 -35.48 16.37
C GLY A 106 35.06 -35.62 14.94
N THR A 107 35.12 -36.84 14.40
CA THR A 107 34.72 -37.16 13.02
C THR A 107 33.21 -37.35 12.87
N ASP A 108 32.49 -37.71 13.93
CA ASP A 108 31.04 -37.92 13.89
C ASP A 108 30.30 -37.18 15.02
N ILE A 109 29.66 -36.10 14.60
CA ILE A 109 28.80 -35.29 15.46
C ILE A 109 27.57 -36.05 15.97
N HIS A 110 27.11 -37.11 15.27
CA HIS A 110 25.91 -37.84 15.69
C HIS A 110 26.14 -38.51 17.02
N SER A 111 27.24 -39.27 17.07
CA SER A 111 27.63 -40.06 18.21
C SER A 111 27.92 -39.14 19.40
N TYR A 112 28.61 -38.03 19.14
CA TYR A 112 28.84 -36.99 20.14
C TYR A 112 27.53 -36.41 20.71
N LEU A 113 26.57 -36.00 19.86
CA LEU A 113 25.29 -35.46 20.33
C LEU A 113 24.43 -36.51 21.05
N ARG A 114 24.43 -37.76 20.58
CA ARG A 114 23.68 -38.86 21.22
C ARG A 114 24.18 -39.15 22.64
N GLU A 115 25.47 -38.97 22.88
CA GLU A 115 26.08 -39.14 24.20
C GLU A 115 25.91 -37.88 25.09
N THR A 116 26.07 -36.69 24.51
CA THR A 116 26.12 -35.43 25.28
C THR A 116 24.75 -34.86 25.60
N LEU A 117 23.76 -34.96 24.70
CA LEU A 117 22.43 -34.40 24.92
C LEU A 117 21.72 -34.97 26.15
N PRO A 118 21.71 -36.29 26.42
CA PRO A 118 21.12 -36.82 27.65
C PRO A 118 21.80 -36.28 28.91
N LYS A 119 23.13 -36.12 28.88
CA LYS A 119 23.92 -35.60 30.01
C LYS A 119 23.65 -34.11 30.26
N LEU A 120 23.45 -33.32 29.21
CA LEU A 120 23.21 -31.88 29.30
C LEU A 120 21.75 -31.54 29.65
N THR A 121 20.80 -32.29 29.12
CA THR A 121 19.37 -31.98 29.25
C THR A 121 18.68 -32.73 30.40
N GLY A 122 19.27 -33.84 30.88
CA GLY A 122 18.63 -34.74 31.83
C GLY A 122 17.43 -35.50 31.25
N LEU A 123 17.21 -35.42 29.92
CA LEU A 123 16.11 -36.10 29.24
C LEU A 123 16.49 -37.52 28.85
N THR A 124 15.54 -38.44 29.04
CA THR A 124 15.63 -39.81 28.53
C THR A 124 15.04 -39.87 27.13
N PHE A 125 15.88 -40.16 26.14
CA PHE A 125 15.43 -40.39 24.77
C PHE A 125 14.98 -41.85 24.59
N GLY A 126 13.96 -42.07 23.75
CA GLY A 126 13.44 -43.42 23.46
C GLY A 126 14.45 -44.34 22.74
N PRO A 127 14.08 -45.59 22.43
CA PRO A 127 14.99 -46.60 21.86
C PRO A 127 15.66 -46.18 20.54
N SER A 128 15.03 -45.31 19.76
CA SER A 128 15.59 -44.72 18.53
C SER A 128 16.59 -43.59 18.78
N GLY A 129 16.63 -43.01 19.99
CA GLY A 129 17.53 -41.91 20.38
C GLY A 129 17.44 -40.67 19.48
N VAL A 130 18.57 -39.98 19.33
CA VAL A 130 18.74 -38.88 18.37
C VAL A 130 18.86 -39.47 16.97
N SER A 131 18.14 -38.89 16.00
CA SER A 131 18.15 -39.28 14.58
C SER A 131 18.54 -38.09 13.70
N LYS A 132 19.29 -38.35 12.63
CA LYS A 132 19.77 -37.35 11.65
C LYS A 132 18.99 -37.44 10.34
N SER A 133 18.65 -36.30 9.73
CA SER A 133 18.07 -36.24 8.39
C SER A 133 18.85 -35.41 7.38
N ALA A 134 19.43 -34.29 7.82
CA ALA A 134 20.40 -33.53 7.06
C ALA A 134 21.27 -32.71 8.02
N GLN A 135 22.55 -32.53 7.66
CA GLN A 135 23.48 -31.70 8.41
C GLN A 135 24.19 -30.74 7.47
N THR A 136 24.14 -29.46 7.79
CA THR A 136 24.84 -28.44 7.01
C THR A 136 25.51 -27.47 7.98
N ARG A 137 26.84 -27.32 7.85
CA ARG A 137 27.53 -26.14 8.36
C ARG A 137 27.31 -25.02 7.33
N PRO A 138 26.73 -23.86 7.69
CA PRO A 138 26.59 -22.77 6.75
C PRO A 138 27.97 -22.40 6.18
N GLN A 139 28.18 -22.45 4.87
CA GLN A 139 29.40 -21.91 4.28
C GLN A 139 29.38 -20.40 4.43
N ALA A 140 30.42 -19.84 5.05
CA ALA A 140 30.60 -18.41 5.20
C ALA A 140 30.85 -17.79 3.81
N MET A 141 29.80 -17.29 3.15
CA MET A 141 29.98 -16.40 2.03
C MET A 141 30.48 -15.04 2.55
N GLY A 142 31.81 -14.88 2.54
CA GLY A 142 32.56 -13.64 2.66
C GLY A 142 32.32 -12.80 3.92
N ARG A 143 33.16 -12.92 4.96
CA ARG A 143 33.40 -11.83 5.92
C ARG A 143 34.65 -11.96 6.78
N SER A 144 35.12 -10.80 7.23
CA SER A 144 36.40 -10.50 7.90
C SER A 144 36.56 -11.14 9.30
N GLN A 145 37.82 -11.19 9.76
CA GLN A 145 38.39 -11.93 10.90
C GLN A 145 37.80 -11.69 12.31
N SER A 146 36.57 -11.18 12.46
CA SER A 146 36.00 -10.78 13.77
C SER A 146 34.67 -11.45 14.16
N THR A 147 34.26 -12.54 13.50
CA THR A 147 32.99 -13.23 13.80
C THR A 147 33.16 -14.50 14.66
N PRO A 148 32.19 -14.79 15.57
CA PRO A 148 32.19 -15.98 16.43
C PRO A 148 32.03 -17.30 15.64
N PRO A 149 32.32 -18.46 16.28
CA PRO A 149 32.35 -19.78 15.65
C PRO A 149 31.08 -20.14 14.87
N ASN A 150 31.25 -20.94 13.81
CA ASN A 150 30.18 -21.30 12.90
C ASN A 150 29.20 -22.31 13.53
N HIS A 151 27.90 -22.05 13.44
CA HIS A 151 26.86 -22.82 14.12
C HIS A 151 26.46 -24.06 13.31
N ASN A 152 26.33 -25.21 13.98
CA ASN A 152 25.86 -26.44 13.36
C ASN A 152 24.33 -26.51 13.40
N MET A 153 23.69 -26.78 12.25
CA MET A 153 22.23 -26.89 12.09
C MET A 153 21.84 -28.35 11.78
N PRO A 154 21.55 -29.18 12.79
CA PRO A 154 20.89 -30.46 12.58
C PRO A 154 19.36 -30.32 12.40
N HIS A 155 18.82 -30.94 11.35
CA HIS A 155 17.39 -31.25 11.23
C HIS A 155 17.04 -32.45 12.13
N VAL A 156 15.98 -32.33 12.93
CA VAL A 156 15.44 -33.36 13.86
C VAL A 156 14.14 -33.92 13.29
N ILE A 157 14.10 -35.18 12.84
CA ILE A 157 12.82 -35.81 12.46
C ILE A 157 12.07 -36.24 13.73
N HIS A 158 10.81 -35.86 13.82
CA HIS A 158 9.83 -36.49 14.71
C HIS A 158 9.83 -38.02 14.57
N ALA A 159 9.79 -38.74 15.70
CA ALA A 159 9.48 -40.16 15.69
C ALA A 159 8.06 -40.37 15.13
N ASP A 160 7.89 -41.31 14.20
CA ASP A 160 6.57 -41.75 13.76
C ASP A 160 5.71 -42.09 14.99
N PRO A 161 4.47 -41.59 15.08
CA PRO A 161 3.58 -42.01 16.16
C PRO A 161 3.37 -43.53 16.06
N PRO A 162 3.29 -44.25 17.19
CA PRO A 162 3.06 -45.69 17.17
C PRO A 162 1.78 -45.98 16.39
N THR A 163 1.90 -46.83 15.36
CA THR A 163 0.78 -47.28 14.54
C THR A 163 -0.25 -47.92 15.47
N PRO A 164 -1.50 -47.40 15.57
CA PRO A 164 -2.52 -48.07 16.35
C PRO A 164 -2.82 -49.41 15.69
N ALA A 165 -2.65 -50.49 16.45
CA ALA A 165 -3.07 -51.80 16.02
C ALA A 165 -4.61 -51.81 15.88
N GLY A 166 -5.09 -51.65 14.64
CA GLY A 166 -6.47 -51.92 14.22
C GLY A 166 -7.45 -50.75 14.34
N GLY A 167 -8.01 -50.32 13.20
CA GLY A 167 -9.27 -49.57 13.17
C GLY A 167 -9.36 -48.49 12.07
N PRO A 168 -10.50 -48.37 11.35
CA PRO A 168 -10.59 -47.62 10.09
C PRO A 168 -11.04 -46.18 10.34
N TYR A 169 -10.16 -45.32 10.84
CA TYR A 169 -10.44 -43.88 10.87
C TYR A 169 -9.21 -43.11 10.38
N ALA A 170 -9.18 -42.90 9.06
CA ALA A 170 -8.32 -41.92 8.42
C ALA A 170 -8.80 -40.51 8.78
N TRP A 171 -7.90 -39.68 9.30
CA TRP A 171 -8.15 -38.26 9.48
C TRP A 171 -8.03 -37.56 8.11
N ASN A 172 -9.14 -36.95 7.66
CA ASN A 172 -9.12 -35.96 6.60
C ASN A 172 -8.49 -34.67 7.14
N ILE A 173 -7.35 -34.29 6.57
CA ILE A 173 -6.91 -32.90 6.42
C ILE A 173 -6.51 -32.74 4.94
#